data_AF-A0A0F7ZX60-F1
#
_entry.id   AF-A0A0F7ZX60-F1
#
_cell.length_a   1.000
_cell.length_b   1.000
_cell.length_c   1.000
_cell.angle_alpha   90.00
_cell.angle_beta   90.00
_cell.angle_gamma   90.00
#
_symmetry.space_group_name_H-M   'P 1'
#
loop_
_entity.id
_entity.type
_entity.pdbx_description
1 polymer ?
#
loop_
_entity_poly.entity_id
_entity_poly.type
_entity_poly.pdbx_seq_one_letter_code
_entity_poly.pdbx_strand_id
1 'polypeptide(L)'
;MACKLQREQGAARSMLPGSKFDVWSRRVSAASDLKVARQQQRRGAERSRGLKVARCAQHSRVPRLAAQVRTVAAHRRAITDQRTSYGTSRKLIMTGTGAKFPRSRTQMQHLCRQMLASNIKVELGLVVSPRRVTLMPGATAMYAWQVEPHLAHLFTKQIIRHGVGACQEISSNLGGAIKAIHSPASPCPLPLLRPAAGTDEITRCEVDVAAAVAAETVDLRNELQFLQDHCRGLGHTMAVAKQTSCILQERVRQVEVKNQFQDMCMDQLEGTLNTVMRTIELLRQTDAECKSLQYYTGEHNLAVDQQAKSVVPSNAAEY
;
A
#
# COMPACT_ATOMS: atom_id res chain seq x y z
N MET A 1 -28.45 -44.35 -30.26
CA MET A 1 -28.68 -43.11 -31.04
C MET A 1 -27.36 -42.39 -31.18
N ALA A 2 -26.87 -42.31 -32.42
CA ALA A 2 -25.61 -41.70 -32.81
C ALA A 2 -25.81 -40.23 -33.21
N CYS A 3 -24.85 -39.35 -32.90
CA CYS A 3 -24.53 -38.06 -33.57
C CYS A 3 -23.58 -37.28 -32.66
N LYS A 4 -22.55 -36.56 -33.10
CA LYS A 4 -21.90 -36.39 -34.40
C LYS A 4 -20.54 -35.73 -34.07
N LEU A 5 -19.47 -36.23 -34.68
CA LEU A 5 -18.19 -35.55 -34.78
C LEU A 5 -18.37 -34.22 -35.51
N GLN A 6 -17.71 -33.16 -35.03
CA GLN A 6 -17.37 -32.03 -35.89
C GLN A 6 -15.93 -31.61 -35.66
N ARG A 7 -15.17 -31.74 -36.74
CA ARG A 7 -13.76 -31.44 -36.91
C ARG A 7 -13.54 -29.93 -36.90
N GLU A 8 -12.60 -29.45 -36.10
CA GLU A 8 -11.87 -28.22 -36.37
C GLU A 8 -10.44 -28.57 -36.76
N GLN A 9 -10.15 -28.48 -38.06
CA GLN A 9 -8.80 -28.38 -38.60
C GLN A 9 -8.68 -26.97 -39.19
N GLY A 10 -7.70 -26.20 -38.72
CA GLY A 10 -7.47 -24.86 -39.24
C GLY A 10 -6.15 -24.25 -38.79
N ALA A 11 -5.19 -24.25 -39.73
CA ALA A 11 -4.05 -23.32 -39.84
C ALA A 11 -2.90 -23.43 -38.80
N ALA A 12 -2.05 -24.45 -38.97
CA ALA A 12 -0.67 -24.41 -38.53
C ALA A 12 0.15 -23.48 -39.45
N ARG A 13 0.35 -22.22 -39.03
CA ARG A 13 1.35 -21.32 -39.62
C ARG A 13 2.75 -21.79 -39.18
N SER A 14 3.57 -22.12 -40.17
CA SER A 14 5.01 -22.34 -40.03
C SER A 14 5.70 -21.08 -39.53
N MET A 15 6.02 -21.03 -38.24
CA MET A 15 6.98 -20.08 -37.69
C MET A 15 8.30 -20.81 -37.43
N LEU A 16 9.31 -20.39 -38.18
CA LEU A 16 10.70 -20.85 -38.09
C LEU A 16 11.22 -20.78 -36.64
N PRO A 17 11.86 -21.85 -36.12
CA PRO A 17 12.41 -21.89 -34.78
C PRO A 17 13.80 -21.25 -34.74
N GLY A 18 13.89 -19.94 -35.00
CA GLY A 18 15.19 -19.23 -35.06
C GLY A 18 15.44 -18.19 -33.97
N SER A 19 14.41 -17.75 -33.21
CA SER A 19 14.50 -16.50 -32.42
C SER A 19 14.13 -16.65 -30.93
N LYS A 20 13.57 -17.78 -30.49
CA LYS A 20 13.12 -17.93 -29.09
C LYS A 20 14.26 -18.16 -28.09
N PHE A 21 15.40 -18.69 -28.53
CA PHE A 21 16.54 -18.98 -27.65
C PHE A 21 17.23 -17.69 -27.17
N ASP A 22 17.37 -16.69 -28.06
CA ASP A 22 17.95 -15.39 -27.73
C ASP A 22 17.09 -14.57 -26.76
N VAL A 23 15.77 -14.67 -26.86
CA VAL A 23 14.85 -13.97 -25.95
C VAL A 23 14.89 -14.61 -24.55
N TRP A 24 15.06 -15.93 -24.48
CA TRP A 24 15.16 -16.64 -23.20
C TRP A 24 16.51 -16.37 -22.50
N SER A 25 17.63 -16.43 -23.24
CA SER A 25 18.97 -16.15 -22.69
C SER A 25 19.12 -14.71 -22.16
N ARG A 26 18.52 -13.72 -22.86
CA ARG A 26 18.47 -12.33 -22.37
C ARG A 26 17.64 -12.15 -21.10
N ARG A 27 16.56 -12.93 -20.93
CA ARG A 27 15.72 -12.87 -19.72
C ARG A 27 16.40 -13.48 -18.49
N VAL A 28 17.17 -14.55 -18.67
CA VAL A 28 17.92 -15.20 -17.57
C VAL A 28 19.06 -14.30 -17.07
N SER A 29 19.76 -13.62 -17.98
CA SER A 29 20.81 -12.66 -17.61
C SER A 29 20.25 -11.45 -16.84
N ALA A 30 19.14 -10.86 -17.32
CA ALA A 30 18.51 -9.71 -16.66
C ALA A 30 17.96 -10.01 -15.26
N ALA A 31 17.53 -11.25 -14.99
CA ALA A 31 17.04 -11.65 -13.66
C ALA A 31 18.17 -11.76 -12.63
N SER A 32 19.39 -12.08 -13.07
CA SER A 32 20.56 -12.21 -12.21
C SER A 32 21.09 -10.84 -11.76
N ASP A 33 21.13 -9.88 -12.68
CA ASP A 33 21.58 -8.50 -12.38
C ASP A 33 20.65 -7.77 -11.41
N LEU A 34 19.33 -8.03 -11.49
CA LEU A 34 18.36 -7.42 -10.58
C LEU A 34 18.51 -7.88 -9.12
N LYS A 35 18.98 -9.12 -8.89
CA LYS A 35 19.24 -9.65 -7.54
C LYS A 35 20.45 -8.97 -6.92
N VAL A 36 21.52 -8.75 -7.69
CA VAL A 36 22.75 -8.09 -7.23
C VAL A 36 22.49 -6.61 -6.88
N ALA A 37 21.72 -5.89 -7.71
CA ALA A 37 21.40 -4.48 -7.47
C ALA A 37 20.60 -4.25 -6.17
N ARG A 38 19.62 -5.11 -5.87
CA ARG A 38 18.81 -5.01 -4.63
C ARG A 38 19.62 -5.25 -3.36
N GLN A 39 20.66 -6.08 -3.43
CA GLN A 39 21.51 -6.39 -2.28
C GLN A 39 22.50 -5.26 -1.96
N GLN A 40 22.99 -4.54 -2.98
CA GLN A 40 23.83 -3.35 -2.77
C GLN A 40 23.04 -2.16 -2.20
N GLN A 41 21.78 -1.97 -2.62
CA GLN A 41 20.95 -0.85 -2.17
C GLN A 41 20.59 -0.93 -0.67
N ARG A 42 20.47 -2.14 -0.11
CA ARG A 42 20.23 -2.34 1.33
C ARG A 42 21.44 -1.96 2.20
N ARG A 43 22.67 -2.24 1.75
CA ARG A 43 23.90 -1.93 2.50
C ARG A 43 24.22 -0.42 2.57
N GLY A 44 23.76 0.36 1.59
CA GLY A 44 23.95 1.82 1.58
C GLY A 44 23.04 2.56 2.58
N ALA A 45 21.82 2.08 2.81
CA ALA A 45 20.83 2.79 3.62
C ALA A 45 21.10 2.74 5.14
N GLU A 46 21.83 1.73 5.63
CA GLU A 46 22.15 1.58 7.05
C GLU A 46 23.29 2.50 7.51
N ARG A 47 24.24 2.83 6.64
CA ARG A 47 25.37 3.73 6.99
C ARG A 47 24.95 5.19 7.16
N SER A 48 23.90 5.63 6.46
CA SER A 48 23.43 7.02 6.48
C SER A 48 22.66 7.40 7.74
N ARG A 49 22.16 6.42 8.52
CA ARG A 49 21.37 6.69 9.74
C ARG A 49 22.23 6.87 11.00
N GLY A 50 23.47 6.38 11.01
CA GLY A 50 24.37 6.50 12.18
C GLY A 50 25.03 7.86 12.37
N LEU A 51 25.12 8.70 11.32
CA LEU A 51 25.94 9.92 11.33
C LEU A 51 25.18 11.23 11.63
N LYS A 52 23.84 11.22 11.71
CA LYS A 52 23.04 12.44 11.92
C LYS A 52 22.67 12.73 13.38
N VAL A 53 22.93 11.82 14.32
CA VAL A 53 22.50 11.98 15.72
C VAL A 53 23.54 12.71 16.59
N ALA A 54 24.78 12.89 16.13
CA ALA A 54 25.87 13.33 16.99
C ALA A 54 26.18 14.85 17.00
N ARG A 55 25.43 15.72 16.31
CA ARG A 55 25.92 17.09 15.99
C ARG A 55 25.06 18.30 16.37
N CYS A 56 24.14 18.19 17.33
CA CYS A 56 23.26 19.32 17.69
C CYS A 56 23.29 19.77 19.17
N ALA A 57 24.26 19.34 19.97
CA ALA A 57 24.29 19.70 21.40
C ALA A 57 25.58 20.42 21.78
N GLN A 58 25.74 21.69 21.39
CA GLN A 58 26.67 22.62 22.07
C GLN A 58 26.40 24.08 21.68
N HIS A 59 26.40 24.95 22.70
CA HIS A 59 26.33 26.42 22.70
C HIS A 59 24.97 27.12 22.84
N SER A 60 24.63 27.49 24.09
CA SER A 60 23.99 28.78 24.43
C SER A 60 24.01 29.02 25.95
N ARG A 61 24.87 29.94 26.41
CA ARG A 61 24.99 30.45 27.78
C ARG A 61 24.21 31.76 27.93
N VAL A 62 22.99 31.72 28.45
CA VAL A 62 22.36 32.75 29.33
C VAL A 62 21.18 32.07 30.06
N PRO A 63 21.19 31.82 31.38
CA PRO A 63 20.26 30.84 31.98
C PRO A 63 18.88 31.37 32.44
N ARG A 64 18.69 32.66 32.74
CA ARG A 64 17.44 33.12 33.41
C ARG A 64 16.41 33.79 32.50
N LEU A 65 16.79 34.72 31.63
CA LEU A 65 15.85 35.30 30.64
C LEU A 65 15.52 34.33 29.51
N ALA A 66 16.47 33.45 29.16
CA ALA A 66 16.21 32.39 28.20
C ALA A 66 15.23 31.34 28.74
N ALA A 67 15.08 31.16 30.05
CA ALA A 67 14.12 30.20 30.60
C ALA A 67 12.67 30.68 30.42
N GLN A 68 12.38 31.96 30.67
CA GLN A 68 11.05 32.55 30.47
C GLN A 68 10.67 32.71 28.98
N VAL A 69 11.62 33.11 28.13
CA VAL A 69 11.39 33.15 26.68
C VAL A 69 11.26 31.73 26.12
N ARG A 70 12.00 30.74 26.65
CA ARG A 70 11.82 29.33 26.28
C ARG A 70 10.48 28.78 26.74
N THR A 71 9.95 29.12 27.91
CA THR A 71 8.63 28.62 28.34
C THR A 71 7.50 29.24 27.52
N VAL A 72 7.53 30.54 27.23
CA VAL A 72 6.51 31.18 26.38
C VAL A 72 6.63 30.72 24.92
N ALA A 73 7.85 30.59 24.39
CA ALA A 73 8.08 30.06 23.06
C ALA A 73 7.76 28.56 22.96
N ALA A 74 8.00 27.77 24.01
CA ALA A 74 7.62 26.35 24.07
C ALA A 74 6.10 26.19 24.17
N HIS A 75 5.40 27.07 24.89
CA HIS A 75 3.94 27.04 24.97
C HIS A 75 3.29 27.47 23.64
N ARG A 76 3.81 28.52 22.99
CA ARG A 76 3.41 28.88 21.62
C ARG A 76 3.72 27.78 20.62
N ARG A 77 4.89 27.14 20.69
CA ARG A 77 5.25 25.99 19.85
C ARG A 77 4.34 24.79 20.11
N ALA A 78 4.01 24.47 21.36
CA ALA A 78 3.10 23.39 21.71
C ALA A 78 1.68 23.62 21.16
N ILE A 79 1.18 24.86 21.17
CA ILE A 79 -0.12 25.20 20.58
C ILE A 79 -0.09 25.12 19.05
N THR A 80 0.99 25.59 18.41
CA THR A 80 1.16 25.41 16.95
C THR A 80 1.42 23.96 16.55
N ASP A 81 2.12 23.18 17.37
CA ASP A 81 2.41 21.76 17.13
C ASP A 81 1.16 20.91 17.36
N GLN A 82 0.26 21.28 18.29
CA GLN A 82 -1.08 20.70 18.34
C GLN A 82 -1.85 21.03 17.05
N ARG A 83 -1.89 22.30 16.61
CA ARG A 83 -2.57 22.69 15.35
C ARG A 83 -2.02 21.97 14.11
N THR A 84 -0.70 21.77 14.00
CA THR A 84 -0.09 21.05 12.87
C THR A 84 -0.24 19.53 13.01
N SER A 85 -0.13 18.96 14.22
CA SER A 85 -0.38 17.53 14.47
C SER A 85 -1.82 17.14 14.12
N TYR A 86 -2.81 17.98 14.43
CA TYR A 86 -4.21 17.73 14.02
C TYR A 86 -4.44 17.95 12.51
N GLY A 87 -3.72 18.89 11.88
CA GLY A 87 -3.73 19.06 10.42
C GLY A 87 -3.14 17.86 9.67
N THR A 88 -2.05 17.28 10.18
CA THR A 88 -1.41 16.09 9.63
C THR A 88 -2.23 14.82 9.91
N SER A 89 -2.84 14.69 11.10
CA SER A 89 -3.80 13.60 11.38
C SER A 89 -5.07 13.68 10.53
N ARG A 90 -5.58 14.89 10.21
CA ARG A 90 -6.71 15.05 9.28
C ARG A 90 -6.38 14.61 7.87
N LYS A 91 -5.16 14.92 7.39
CA LYS A 91 -4.70 14.48 6.07
C LYS A 91 -4.45 12.96 6.02
N LEU A 92 -3.95 12.37 7.11
CA LEU A 92 -3.71 10.92 7.22
C LEU A 92 -4.99 10.08 7.22
N ILE A 93 -6.09 10.56 7.80
CA ILE A 93 -7.39 9.84 7.78
C ILE A 93 -8.01 9.84 6.38
N MET A 94 -7.64 10.79 5.51
CA MET A 94 -8.28 10.98 4.21
C MET A 94 -7.50 10.40 3.02
N THR A 95 -6.17 10.20 3.09
CA THR A 95 -5.38 9.90 1.87
C THR A 95 -4.41 8.72 1.90
N GLY A 96 -4.34 7.86 2.94
CA GLY A 96 -3.23 6.88 2.92
C GLY A 96 -3.32 5.59 3.74
N THR A 97 -4.24 5.44 4.68
CA THR A 97 -4.41 4.16 5.38
C THR A 97 -5.61 3.45 4.79
N GLY A 98 -5.48 2.17 4.42
CA GLY A 98 -6.55 1.32 3.88
C GLY A 98 -7.77 1.08 4.80
N ALA A 99 -8.01 1.99 5.75
CA ALA A 99 -9.30 2.17 6.40
C ALA A 99 -10.33 2.44 5.30
N LYS A 100 -11.23 1.48 5.10
CA LYS A 100 -12.35 1.61 4.15
C LYS A 100 -13.06 2.92 4.45
N PHE A 101 -13.12 3.82 3.46
CA PHE A 101 -13.99 5.00 3.52
C PHE A 101 -15.36 4.58 4.07
N PRO A 102 -15.99 5.37 4.96
CA PRO A 102 -17.34 5.08 5.44
C PRO A 102 -18.25 4.94 4.22
N ARG A 103 -18.64 3.70 3.90
CA ARG A 103 -19.42 3.42 2.68
C ARG A 103 -20.88 3.79 2.86
N SER A 104 -21.35 3.89 4.10
CA SER A 104 -22.74 4.23 4.39
C SER A 104 -22.90 5.70 4.75
N ARG A 105 -24.01 6.27 4.28
CA ARG A 105 -24.43 7.65 4.56
C ARG A 105 -24.47 7.94 6.06
N THR A 106 -25.02 7.02 6.86
CA THR A 106 -25.14 7.18 8.31
C THR A 106 -23.77 7.25 9.00
N GLN A 107 -22.82 6.42 8.59
CA GLN A 107 -21.45 6.46 9.14
C GLN A 107 -20.75 7.77 8.80
N MET A 108 -20.89 8.27 7.56
CA MET A 108 -20.30 9.54 7.16
C MET A 108 -20.91 10.72 7.91
N GLN A 109 -22.23 10.72 8.13
CA GLN A 109 -22.92 11.74 8.91
C GLN A 109 -22.47 11.74 10.37
N HIS A 110 -22.29 10.55 10.97
CA HIS A 110 -21.78 10.43 12.33
C HIS A 110 -20.33 10.94 12.44
N LEU A 111 -19.46 10.55 11.51
CA LEU A 111 -18.08 11.03 11.45
C LEU A 111 -18.01 12.56 11.28
N CYS A 112 -18.83 13.12 10.39
CA CYS A 112 -18.92 14.57 10.18
C CYS A 112 -19.32 15.30 11.48
N ARG A 113 -20.32 14.77 12.22
CA ARG A 113 -20.73 15.29 13.53
C ARG A 113 -19.60 15.24 14.57
N GLN A 114 -18.83 14.15 14.62
CA GLN A 114 -17.68 14.04 15.51
C GLN A 114 -16.60 15.09 15.18
N MET A 115 -16.33 15.28 13.89
CA MET A 115 -15.36 16.26 13.42
C MET A 115 -15.77 17.70 13.73
N LEU A 116 -17.06 18.02 13.57
CA LEU A 116 -17.62 19.32 13.93
C LEU A 116 -17.58 19.55 15.44
N ALA A 117 -17.98 18.56 16.26
CA ALA A 117 -17.90 18.63 17.72
C ALA A 117 -16.46 18.88 18.21
N SER A 118 -15.51 18.16 17.62
CA SER A 118 -14.08 18.35 17.88
C SER A 118 -13.62 19.76 17.51
N ASN A 119 -14.06 20.29 16.35
CA ASN A 119 -13.72 21.65 15.95
C ASN A 119 -14.29 22.71 16.92
N ILE A 120 -15.54 22.56 17.38
CA ILE A 120 -16.13 23.44 18.40
C ILE A 120 -15.31 23.42 19.69
N LYS A 121 -14.89 22.23 20.14
CA LYS A 121 -14.04 22.09 21.33
C LYS A 121 -12.69 22.75 21.16
N VAL A 122 -12.07 22.62 19.99
CA VAL A 122 -10.74 23.17 19.71
C VAL A 122 -10.77 24.70 19.53
N GLU A 123 -11.74 25.24 18.79
CA GLU A 123 -11.79 26.69 18.51
C GLU A 123 -12.39 27.49 19.67
N LEU A 124 -13.38 26.93 20.39
CA LEU A 124 -14.15 27.66 21.40
C LEU A 124 -13.98 27.11 22.83
N GLY A 125 -13.32 25.97 23.02
CA GLY A 125 -13.25 25.29 24.33
C GLY A 125 -14.57 24.66 24.78
N LEU A 126 -15.62 24.66 23.94
CA LEU A 126 -16.94 24.15 24.28
C LEU A 126 -17.06 22.65 24.01
N VAL A 127 -17.48 21.87 25.01
CA VAL A 127 -17.72 20.43 24.83
C VAL A 127 -19.17 20.23 24.42
N VAL A 128 -19.39 19.97 23.13
CA VAL A 128 -20.72 19.67 22.58
C VAL A 128 -20.78 18.20 22.16
N SER A 129 -21.83 17.48 22.55
CA SER A 129 -22.07 16.11 22.10
C SER A 129 -22.27 16.08 20.58
N PRO A 130 -21.63 15.16 19.82
CA PRO A 130 -21.79 15.04 18.37
C PRO A 130 -23.26 14.96 17.89
N ARG A 131 -24.16 14.39 18.70
CA ARG A 131 -25.60 14.32 18.40
C ARG A 131 -26.28 15.69 18.41
N ARG A 132 -25.82 16.59 19.29
CA ARG A 132 -26.35 17.95 19.47
C ARG A 132 -25.73 18.96 18.50
N VAL A 133 -24.71 18.56 17.74
CA VAL A 133 -24.11 19.44 16.73
C VAL A 133 -25.06 19.60 15.55
N THR A 134 -25.38 20.84 15.21
CA THR A 134 -26.22 21.23 14.08
C THR A 134 -25.43 22.17 13.16
N LEU A 135 -25.68 22.06 11.86
CA LEU A 135 -25.08 22.99 10.89
C LEU A 135 -25.79 24.35 10.92
N MET A 136 -27.05 24.37 11.34
CA MET A 136 -27.79 25.60 11.59
C MET A 136 -28.14 25.64 13.08
N PRO A 137 -27.24 26.18 13.92
CA PRO A 137 -27.53 26.37 15.34
C PRO A 137 -28.64 27.41 15.50
N GLY A 138 -29.57 27.17 16.44
CA GLY A 138 -30.59 28.15 16.79
C GLY A 138 -30.03 29.32 17.58
N ALA A 139 -30.84 30.35 17.83
CA ALA A 139 -30.44 31.53 18.59
C ALA A 139 -29.93 31.22 20.01
N THR A 140 -30.35 30.10 20.59
CA THR A 140 -29.96 29.62 21.93
C THR A 140 -28.63 28.87 21.95
N ALA A 141 -28.02 28.58 20.80
CA ALA A 141 -26.77 27.86 20.74
C ALA A 141 -25.58 28.76 21.10
N MET A 142 -24.62 28.22 21.85
CA MET A 142 -23.41 28.94 22.28
C MET A 142 -22.36 29.12 21.16
N TYR A 143 -22.59 28.50 20.00
CA TYR A 143 -21.69 28.54 18.85
C TYR A 143 -22.47 28.85 17.57
N ALA A 144 -21.77 29.46 16.61
CA ALA A 144 -22.20 29.67 15.25
C ALA A 144 -21.07 29.25 14.29
N TRP A 145 -21.38 29.18 13.00
CA TRP A 145 -20.40 28.81 11.96
C TRP A 145 -20.02 30.03 11.14
N GLN A 146 -18.72 30.33 11.09
CA GLN A 146 -18.13 31.21 10.10
C GLN A 146 -17.75 30.36 8.88
N VAL A 147 -18.38 30.64 7.74
CA VAL A 147 -18.25 29.83 6.52
C VAL A 147 -17.89 30.75 5.36
N GLU A 148 -16.92 30.36 4.54
CA GLU A 148 -16.62 31.09 3.31
C GLU A 148 -17.79 31.04 2.30
N PRO A 149 -18.01 32.12 1.51
CA PRO A 149 -19.19 32.24 0.65
C PRO A 149 -19.41 31.06 -0.31
N HIS A 150 -18.33 30.48 -0.84
CA HIS A 150 -18.41 29.35 -1.78
C HIS A 150 -18.92 28.05 -1.13
N LEU A 151 -18.81 27.90 0.20
CA LEU A 151 -19.29 26.74 0.97
C LEU A 151 -20.63 26.98 1.68
N ALA A 152 -21.20 28.19 1.61
CA ALA A 152 -22.42 28.54 2.32
C ALA A 152 -23.60 27.61 1.97
N HIS A 153 -23.63 27.09 0.73
CA HIS A 153 -24.65 26.15 0.27
C HIS A 153 -24.70 24.85 1.11
N LEU A 154 -23.58 24.43 1.71
CA LEU A 154 -23.49 23.25 2.59
C LEU A 154 -24.22 23.46 3.93
N PHE A 155 -24.45 24.72 4.33
CA PHE A 155 -25.09 25.07 5.60
C PHE A 155 -26.59 25.39 5.45
N THR A 156 -27.17 25.11 4.28
CA THR A 156 -28.61 25.30 4.02
C THR A 156 -29.49 24.20 4.62
N LYS A 157 -28.89 23.06 4.99
CA LYS A 157 -29.59 21.86 5.48
C LYS A 157 -28.86 21.27 6.69
N GLN A 158 -29.60 20.56 7.53
CA GLN A 158 -29.01 19.79 8.63
C GLN A 158 -28.27 18.55 8.13
N ILE A 159 -27.28 18.07 8.90
CA ILE A 159 -26.40 16.91 8.57
C ILE A 159 -27.20 15.67 8.15
N ILE A 160 -28.33 15.42 8.80
CA ILE A 160 -29.16 14.23 8.50
C ILE A 160 -29.69 14.24 7.07
N ARG A 161 -29.93 15.44 6.50
CA ARG A 161 -30.42 15.63 5.12
C ARG A 161 -29.29 15.71 4.09
N HIS A 162 -28.03 15.74 4.53
CA HIS A 162 -26.88 15.76 3.64
C HIS A 162 -26.52 14.36 3.14
N GLY A 163 -26.05 14.32 1.89
CA GLY A 163 -25.42 13.14 1.30
C GLY A 163 -23.98 12.96 1.77
N VAL A 164 -23.36 11.84 1.35
CA VAL A 164 -21.97 11.50 1.69
C VAL A 164 -20.99 12.59 1.22
N GLY A 165 -21.15 13.08 -0.02
CA GLY A 165 -20.26 14.10 -0.60
C GLY A 165 -20.27 15.41 0.19
N ALA A 166 -21.44 15.95 0.50
CA ALA A 166 -21.56 17.18 1.30
C ALA A 166 -20.95 17.02 2.70
N CYS A 167 -21.16 15.87 3.36
CA CYS A 167 -20.55 15.61 4.66
C CYS A 167 -19.02 15.53 4.59
N GLN A 168 -18.48 14.95 3.52
CA GLN A 168 -17.04 14.87 3.28
C GLN A 168 -16.44 16.26 2.99
N GLU A 169 -17.12 17.07 2.20
CA GLU A 169 -16.71 18.44 1.88
C GLU A 169 -16.69 19.33 3.12
N ILE A 170 -17.74 19.26 3.95
CA ILE A 170 -17.76 19.92 5.26
C ILE A 170 -16.56 19.48 6.09
N SER A 171 -16.37 18.16 6.25
CA SER A 171 -15.31 17.60 7.10
C SER A 171 -13.90 18.00 6.65
N SER A 172 -13.69 18.11 5.34
CA SER A 172 -12.40 18.47 4.74
C SER A 172 -12.04 19.95 4.93
N ASN A 173 -13.05 20.83 4.98
CA ASN A 173 -12.88 22.28 5.07
C ASN A 173 -12.93 22.82 6.50
N LEU A 174 -13.16 21.97 7.51
CA LEU A 174 -13.16 22.40 8.91
C LEU A 174 -11.81 22.97 9.34
N GLY A 175 -11.81 23.99 10.20
CA GLY A 175 -10.61 24.69 10.68
C GLY A 175 -9.94 25.61 9.66
N GLY A 176 -10.30 25.50 8.38
CA GLY A 176 -9.89 26.40 7.30
C GLY A 176 -11.04 27.33 6.93
N ALA A 177 -11.76 26.97 5.86
CA ALA A 177 -12.87 27.75 5.30
C ALA A 177 -14.17 27.63 6.13
N ILE A 178 -14.26 26.65 7.04
CA ILE A 178 -15.35 26.50 8.01
C ILE A 178 -14.75 26.55 9.42
N LYS A 179 -15.17 27.52 10.22
CA LYS A 179 -14.71 27.70 11.61
C LYS A 179 -15.88 27.87 12.57
N ALA A 180 -15.78 27.27 13.74
CA ALA A 180 -16.69 27.55 14.84
C ALA A 180 -16.34 28.90 15.49
N ILE A 181 -17.34 29.73 15.71
CA ILE A 181 -17.24 31.03 16.41
C ILE A 181 -18.27 31.08 17.54
N HIS A 182 -18.05 31.94 18.55
CA HIS A 182 -19.09 32.18 19.56
C HIS A 182 -20.33 32.81 18.93
N SER A 183 -21.51 32.36 19.37
CA SER A 183 -22.77 32.94 18.88
C SER A 183 -22.91 34.39 19.37
N PRO A 184 -23.19 35.36 18.47
CA PRO A 184 -23.36 36.77 18.85
C PRO A 184 -24.64 37.03 19.66
N ALA A 185 -25.61 36.11 19.59
CA ALA A 185 -26.87 36.20 20.31
C ALA A 185 -26.81 35.57 21.72
N SER A 186 -25.70 34.91 22.07
CA SER A 186 -25.53 34.39 23.43
C SER A 186 -25.28 35.57 24.35
N PRO A 187 -26.13 35.81 25.37
CA PRO A 187 -25.78 36.72 26.46
C PRO A 187 -24.45 36.25 27.03
N CYS A 188 -23.54 37.19 27.28
CA CYS A 188 -22.26 36.92 27.92
C CYS A 188 -22.47 35.95 29.10
N PRO A 189 -21.67 34.89 29.26
CA PRO A 189 -21.56 34.24 30.54
C PRO A 189 -20.86 35.23 31.47
N LEU A 190 -21.66 36.03 32.18
CA LEU A 190 -21.15 36.87 33.24
C LEU A 190 -20.60 35.97 34.36
N PRO A 191 -19.49 36.39 35.01
CA PRO A 191 -18.88 35.62 36.09
C PRO A 191 -19.69 35.70 37.39
N LEU A 192 -19.58 34.64 38.19
CA LEU A 192 -19.82 34.57 39.64
C LEU A 192 -21.27 34.55 40.14
N LEU A 193 -21.70 33.31 40.42
CA LEU A 193 -22.49 32.88 41.56
C LEU A 193 -22.63 33.94 42.68
N ARG A 194 -23.86 34.43 42.85
CA ARG A 194 -24.36 34.91 44.14
C ARG A 194 -25.51 33.98 44.54
N PRO A 195 -25.40 33.19 45.62
CA PRO A 195 -26.50 32.38 46.09
C PRO A 195 -27.50 33.29 46.80
N ALA A 196 -28.63 33.57 46.16
CA ALA A 196 -29.79 34.11 46.84
C ALA A 196 -30.59 32.94 47.41
N ALA A 197 -30.63 32.87 48.73
CA ALA A 197 -31.50 31.97 49.48
C ALA A 197 -32.96 32.31 49.15
N GLY A 198 -33.74 31.31 48.75
CA GLY A 198 -35.17 31.40 48.47
C GLY A 198 -35.71 30.00 48.28
N THR A 199 -36.27 29.46 49.35
CA THR A 199 -36.93 28.16 49.46
C THR A 199 -38.25 28.10 48.66
N ASP A 200 -38.64 26.87 48.28
CA ASP A 200 -39.99 26.44 47.85
C ASP A 200 -40.41 26.50 46.36
N GLU A 201 -39.55 26.05 45.42
CA GLU A 201 -40.01 25.63 44.07
C GLU A 201 -39.37 24.31 43.57
N ILE A 202 -38.94 23.44 44.48
CA ILE A 202 -38.13 22.25 44.15
C ILE A 202 -38.94 21.09 43.52
N THR A 203 -40.27 21.07 43.66
CA THR A 203 -41.06 19.85 43.33
C THR A 203 -41.43 19.69 41.86
N ARG A 204 -41.30 20.72 41.00
CA ARG A 204 -41.64 20.62 39.57
C ARG A 204 -40.46 20.30 38.65
N CYS A 205 -39.22 20.59 39.07
CA CYS A 205 -38.04 20.32 38.23
C CYS A 205 -37.58 18.84 38.24
N GLU A 206 -37.93 18.06 39.25
CA GLU A 206 -37.48 16.65 39.35
C GLU A 206 -38.10 15.74 38.28
N VAL A 207 -39.33 16.02 37.85
CA VAL A 207 -40.05 15.20 36.86
C VAL A 207 -39.44 15.35 35.45
N ASP A 208 -39.00 16.56 35.10
CA ASP A 208 -38.37 16.83 33.80
C ASP A 208 -36.96 16.23 33.72
N VAL A 209 -36.23 16.17 34.85
CA VAL A 209 -34.91 15.52 34.92
C VAL A 209 -35.04 14.02 34.72
N ALA A 210 -36.05 13.36 35.32
CA ALA A 210 -36.27 11.93 35.14
C ALA A 210 -36.58 11.57 33.67
N ALA A 211 -37.42 12.35 32.99
CA ALA A 211 -37.73 12.14 31.58
C ALA A 211 -36.52 12.39 30.66
N ALA A 212 -35.72 13.43 30.94
CA ALA A 212 -34.49 13.71 30.20
C ALA A 212 -33.45 12.58 30.40
N VAL A 213 -33.26 12.11 31.63
CA VAL A 213 -32.37 10.99 31.94
C VAL A 213 -32.86 9.71 31.24
N ALA A 214 -34.16 9.42 31.28
CA ALA A 214 -34.72 8.26 30.57
C ALA A 214 -34.43 8.31 29.06
N ALA A 215 -34.62 9.48 28.42
CA ALA A 215 -34.30 9.66 27.02
C ALA A 215 -32.80 9.44 26.72
N GLU A 216 -31.91 9.96 27.57
CA GLU A 216 -30.46 9.76 27.44
C GLU A 216 -30.07 8.27 27.60
N THR A 217 -30.68 7.54 28.53
CA THR A 217 -30.39 6.10 28.71
C THR A 217 -30.81 5.26 27.50
N VAL A 218 -31.93 5.57 26.87
CA VAL A 218 -32.38 4.90 25.63
C VAL A 218 -31.40 5.19 24.49
N ASP A 219 -30.95 6.43 24.37
CA ASP A 219 -30.00 6.84 23.34
C ASP A 219 -28.63 6.17 23.48
N LEU A 220 -28.13 6.07 24.71
CA LEU A 220 -26.88 5.34 25.03
C LEU A 220 -27.03 3.84 24.76
N ARG A 221 -28.17 3.24 25.10
CA ARG A 221 -28.45 1.82 24.80
C ARG A 221 -28.42 1.56 23.30
N ASN A 222 -29.04 2.41 22.50
CA ASN A 222 -29.02 2.31 21.03
C ASN A 222 -27.59 2.43 20.48
N GLU A 223 -26.75 3.26 21.08
CA GLU A 223 -25.34 3.41 20.68
C GLU A 223 -24.50 2.19 21.03
N LEU A 224 -24.67 1.63 22.22
CA LEU A 224 -24.03 0.37 22.61
C LEU A 224 -24.45 -0.77 21.68
N GLN A 225 -25.74 -0.86 21.33
CA GLN A 225 -26.23 -1.86 20.38
C GLN A 225 -25.59 -1.67 18.99
N PHE A 226 -25.56 -0.43 18.50
CA PHE A 226 -24.92 -0.11 17.21
C PHE A 226 -23.43 -0.48 17.21
N LEU A 227 -22.70 -0.15 18.28
CA LEU A 227 -21.29 -0.49 18.44
C LEU A 227 -21.09 -2.01 18.51
N GLN A 228 -21.96 -2.73 19.23
CA GLN A 228 -21.90 -4.18 19.32
C GLN A 228 -22.14 -4.85 17.96
N ASP A 229 -23.12 -4.39 17.20
CA ASP A 229 -23.40 -4.87 15.83
C ASP A 229 -22.25 -4.52 14.87
N HIS A 230 -21.65 -3.34 15.03
CA HIS A 230 -20.48 -2.95 14.27
C HIS A 230 -19.27 -3.86 14.57
N CYS A 231 -18.99 -4.12 15.85
CA CYS A 231 -17.94 -5.05 16.28
C CYS A 231 -18.19 -6.47 15.77
N ARG A 232 -19.45 -6.93 15.77
CA ARG A 232 -19.84 -8.22 15.18
C ARG A 232 -19.57 -8.26 13.68
N GLY A 233 -19.93 -7.19 12.97
CA GLY A 233 -19.63 -7.04 11.54
C GLY A 233 -18.13 -7.08 11.24
N LEU A 234 -17.33 -6.35 12.04
CA LEU A 234 -15.87 -6.39 11.94
C LEU A 234 -15.32 -7.81 12.17
N GLY A 235 -15.81 -8.51 13.19
CA GLY A 235 -15.45 -9.90 13.46
C GLY A 235 -15.71 -10.83 12.27
N HIS A 236 -16.86 -10.71 11.62
CA HIS A 236 -17.15 -11.46 10.40
C HIS A 236 -16.19 -11.11 9.25
N THR A 237 -15.91 -9.82 9.03
CA THR A 237 -14.96 -9.42 7.98
C THR A 237 -13.54 -9.92 8.24
N MET A 238 -13.10 -9.98 9.50
CA MET A 238 -11.82 -10.57 9.88
C MET A 238 -11.79 -12.07 9.64
N ALA A 239 -12.88 -12.79 9.95
CA ALA A 239 -12.99 -14.22 9.68
C ALA A 239 -12.89 -14.52 8.18
N VAL A 240 -13.60 -13.75 7.34
CA VAL A 240 -13.51 -13.87 5.87
C VAL A 240 -12.10 -13.56 5.38
N ALA A 241 -11.46 -12.49 5.88
CA ALA A 241 -10.09 -12.15 5.51
C ALA A 241 -9.07 -13.22 5.91
N LYS A 242 -9.26 -13.86 7.08
CA LYS A 242 -8.43 -14.98 7.53
C LYS A 242 -8.60 -16.18 6.60
N GLN A 243 -9.84 -16.53 6.26
CA GLN A 243 -10.13 -17.63 5.34
C GLN A 243 -9.53 -17.41 3.95
N THR A 244 -9.66 -16.20 3.39
CA THR A 244 -9.07 -15.89 2.09
C THR A 244 -7.54 -15.93 2.13
N SER A 245 -6.92 -15.47 3.22
CA SER A 245 -5.48 -15.59 3.43
C SER A 245 -5.02 -17.05 3.42
N CYS A 246 -5.74 -17.96 4.09
CA CYS A 246 -5.44 -19.39 4.07
C CYS A 246 -5.52 -19.99 2.65
N ILE A 247 -6.56 -19.63 1.88
CA ILE A 247 -6.73 -20.10 0.50
C ILE A 247 -5.59 -19.59 -0.40
N LEU A 248 -5.20 -18.32 -0.26
CA LEU A 248 -4.11 -17.75 -1.03
C LEU A 248 -2.77 -18.37 -0.68
N GLN A 249 -2.51 -18.63 0.60
CA GLN A 249 -1.29 -19.30 1.04
C GLN A 249 -1.15 -20.70 0.43
N GLU A 250 -2.24 -21.47 0.39
CA GLU A 250 -2.23 -22.78 -0.26
C GLU A 250 -1.99 -22.69 -1.77
N ARG A 251 -2.58 -21.69 -2.44
CA ARG A 251 -2.32 -21.46 -3.87
C ARG A 251 -0.87 -21.08 -4.15
N VAL A 252 -0.26 -20.26 -3.29
CA VAL A 252 1.18 -19.92 -3.39
C VAL A 252 2.02 -21.19 -3.27
N ARG A 253 1.74 -22.05 -2.29
CA ARG A 253 2.42 -23.34 -2.11
C ARG A 253 2.31 -24.23 -3.36
N GLN A 254 1.14 -24.29 -3.99
CA GLN A 254 0.94 -25.06 -5.23
C GLN A 254 1.75 -24.50 -6.40
N VAL A 255 1.86 -23.18 -6.51
CA VAL A 255 2.69 -22.54 -7.55
C VAL A 255 4.17 -22.80 -7.30
N GLU A 256 4.62 -22.76 -6.04
CA GLU A 256 6.01 -23.08 -5.68
C GLU A 256 6.40 -24.51 -6.07
N VAL A 257 5.53 -25.50 -5.80
CA VAL A 257 5.76 -26.89 -6.21
C VAL A 257 5.84 -27.03 -7.73
N LYS A 258 4.98 -26.33 -8.48
CA LYS A 258 5.03 -26.34 -9.95
C LYS A 258 6.32 -25.71 -10.49
N ASN A 259 6.77 -24.61 -9.88
CA ASN A 259 8.02 -23.97 -10.26
C ASN A 259 9.21 -24.88 -9.98
N GLN A 260 9.25 -25.55 -8.83
CA GLN A 260 10.29 -26.53 -8.51
C GLN A 260 10.35 -27.68 -9.53
N PHE A 261 9.18 -28.19 -9.94
CA PHE A 261 9.12 -29.21 -11.00
C PHE A 261 9.65 -28.68 -12.33
N GLN A 262 9.29 -27.45 -12.70
CA GLN A 262 9.77 -26.82 -13.93
C GLN A 262 11.29 -26.62 -13.90
N ASP A 263 11.85 -26.15 -12.78
CA ASP A 263 13.29 -25.98 -12.59
C ASP A 263 14.01 -27.32 -12.76
N MET A 264 13.50 -28.39 -12.14
CA MET A 264 14.04 -29.75 -12.31
C MET A 264 14.01 -30.23 -13.78
N CYS A 265 12.94 -29.95 -14.52
CA CYS A 265 12.89 -30.28 -15.95
C CYS A 265 13.90 -29.48 -16.77
N MET A 266 14.12 -28.21 -16.44
CA MET A 266 15.11 -27.38 -17.12
C MET A 266 16.54 -27.88 -16.85
N ASP A 267 16.85 -28.26 -15.61
CA ASP A 267 18.15 -28.83 -15.24
C ASP A 267 18.42 -30.15 -15.98
N GLN A 268 17.41 -31.03 -16.10
CA GLN A 268 17.53 -32.27 -16.88
C GLN A 268 17.78 -32.01 -18.37
N LEU A 269 17.10 -31.02 -18.93
CA LEU A 269 17.29 -30.63 -20.33
C LEU A 269 18.69 -30.07 -20.55
N GLU A 270 19.18 -29.23 -19.64
CA GLU A 270 20.53 -28.69 -19.67
C GLU A 270 21.59 -29.79 -19.56
N GLY A 271 21.41 -30.77 -18.66
CA GLY A 271 22.29 -31.93 -18.55
C GLY A 271 22.32 -32.77 -19.84
N THR A 272 21.17 -32.97 -20.48
CA THR A 272 21.07 -33.69 -21.76
C THR A 272 21.77 -32.92 -22.88
N LEU A 273 21.56 -31.61 -22.97
CA LEU A 273 22.20 -30.75 -23.95
C LEU A 273 23.73 -30.77 -23.80
N ASN A 274 24.22 -30.67 -22.56
CA ASN A 274 25.65 -30.75 -22.26
C ASN A 274 26.25 -32.10 -22.67
N THR A 275 25.50 -33.19 -22.50
CA THR A 275 25.92 -34.53 -22.95
C THR A 275 26.03 -34.60 -24.47
N VAL A 276 25.00 -34.12 -25.19
CA VAL A 276 25.01 -34.08 -26.67
C VAL A 276 26.16 -33.23 -27.19
N MET A 277 26.41 -32.06 -26.59
CA MET A 277 27.53 -31.19 -26.95
C MET A 277 28.89 -31.89 -26.78
N ARG A 278 29.10 -32.63 -25.68
CA ARG A 278 30.31 -33.43 -25.49
C ARG A 278 30.47 -34.52 -26.53
N THR A 279 29.40 -35.23 -26.87
CA THR A 279 29.43 -36.27 -27.91
C THR A 279 29.79 -35.69 -29.28
N ILE A 280 29.23 -34.53 -29.64
CA ILE A 280 29.58 -33.83 -30.89
C ILE A 280 31.08 -33.49 -30.91
N GLU A 281 31.63 -33.01 -29.80
CA GLU A 281 33.05 -32.66 -29.72
C GLU A 281 33.96 -33.88 -29.84
N LEU A 282 33.60 -35.01 -29.21
CA LEU A 282 34.31 -36.27 -29.40
C LEU A 282 34.27 -36.75 -30.85
N LEU A 283 33.11 -36.67 -31.51
CA LEU A 283 32.99 -37.03 -32.92
C LEU A 283 33.88 -36.16 -33.82
N ARG A 284 33.99 -34.86 -33.52
CA ARG A 284 34.91 -33.94 -34.23
C ARG A 284 36.37 -34.33 -34.05
N GLN A 285 36.76 -34.70 -32.83
CA GLN A 285 38.12 -35.18 -32.55
C GLN A 285 38.42 -36.46 -33.33
N THR A 286 37.51 -37.44 -33.32
CA THR A 286 37.69 -38.68 -34.09
C THR A 286 37.73 -38.45 -35.60
N ASP A 287 36.95 -37.50 -36.13
CA ASP A 287 37.00 -37.13 -37.55
C ASP A 287 38.34 -36.50 -37.92
N ALA A 288 38.90 -35.65 -37.05
CA ALA A 288 40.24 -35.08 -37.24
C ALA A 288 41.34 -36.16 -37.22
N GLU A 289 41.26 -37.13 -36.31
CA GLU A 289 42.19 -38.27 -36.24
C GLU A 289 42.10 -39.16 -37.49
N CYS A 290 40.88 -39.49 -37.94
CA CYS A 290 40.65 -40.26 -39.18
C CYS A 290 41.23 -39.54 -40.41
N LYS A 291 41.04 -38.22 -40.52
CA LYS A 291 41.62 -37.41 -41.59
C LYS A 291 43.15 -37.40 -41.55
N SER A 292 43.74 -37.32 -40.35
CA SER A 292 45.20 -37.42 -40.19
C SER A 292 45.74 -38.77 -40.67
N LEU A 293 45.07 -39.88 -40.34
CA LEU A 293 45.48 -41.23 -40.78
C LEU A 293 45.37 -41.41 -42.30
N GLN A 294 44.35 -40.82 -42.92
CA GLN A 294 44.20 -40.83 -44.39
C GLN A 294 45.36 -40.08 -45.08
N TYR A 295 45.82 -38.97 -44.50
CA TYR A 295 46.96 -38.23 -45.04
C TYR A 295 48.24 -39.08 -45.06
N TYR A 296 48.56 -39.75 -43.94
CA TYR A 296 49.76 -40.61 -43.85
C TYR A 296 49.70 -41.82 -44.79
N THR A 297 48.53 -42.44 -44.97
CA THR A 297 48.38 -43.58 -45.90
C THR A 297 48.36 -43.15 -47.37
N GLY A 298 47.84 -41.97 -47.69
CA GLY A 298 47.89 -41.38 -49.02
C GLY A 298 49.30 -41.09 -49.51
N GLU A 299 50.16 -40.52 -48.66
CA GLU A 299 51.57 -40.28 -48.99
C GLU A 299 52.34 -41.59 -49.20
N HIS A 300 52.05 -42.62 -48.40
CA HIS A 300 52.68 -43.93 -48.56
C HIS A 300 52.35 -44.59 -49.91
N ASN A 301 51.11 -44.47 -50.38
CA ASN A 301 50.71 -45.01 -51.68
C ASN A 301 51.36 -44.24 -52.85
N LEU A 302 51.52 -42.92 -52.74
CA LEU A 302 52.23 -42.11 -53.73
C LEU A 302 53.74 -42.46 -53.81
N ALA A 303 54.37 -42.76 -52.68
CA ALA A 303 55.77 -43.19 -52.64
C ALA A 303 55.96 -44.59 -53.28
N VAL A 304 55.05 -45.54 -53.01
CA VAL A 304 55.09 -46.88 -53.60
C VAL A 304 54.91 -46.84 -55.12
N ASP A 305 54.03 -45.99 -55.65
CA ASP A 305 53.83 -45.83 -57.10
C ASP A 305 55.03 -45.18 -57.80
N GLN A 306 55.76 -44.26 -57.14
CA GLN A 306 57.01 -43.72 -57.68
C GLN A 306 58.12 -44.77 -57.71
N GLN A 307 58.18 -45.66 -56.72
CA GLN A 307 59.15 -46.74 -56.69
C GLN A 307 58.82 -47.84 -57.72
N ALA A 308 57.54 -48.13 -57.97
CA ALA A 308 57.12 -49.05 -59.02
C ALA A 308 57.42 -48.54 -60.44
N LYS A 309 57.35 -47.23 -60.69
CA LYS A 309 57.76 -46.62 -61.97
C LYS A 309 59.27 -46.57 -62.20
N SER A 310 60.08 -46.73 -61.15
CA SER A 310 61.55 -46.79 -61.25
C SER A 310 62.07 -48.19 -61.64
N VAL A 311 61.22 -49.23 -61.62
CA VAL A 311 61.59 -50.60 -62.01
C VAL A 311 60.94 -50.93 -63.35
N VAL A 312 61.29 -50.17 -64.39
CA VAL A 312 61.14 -50.63 -65.77
C VAL A 312 62.45 -51.35 -66.12
N PRO A 313 62.46 -52.68 -66.27
CA PRO A 313 63.64 -53.38 -66.76
C PRO A 313 63.88 -52.97 -68.21
N SER A 314 64.99 -52.28 -68.43
CA SER A 314 65.54 -51.99 -69.76
C SER A 314 66.11 -53.27 -70.38
N ASN A 315 65.26 -54.27 -70.65
CA ASN A 315 65.60 -55.44 -71.45
C ASN A 315 65.06 -55.23 -72.87
N ALA A 316 65.72 -54.33 -73.60
CA ALA A 316 65.58 -54.17 -75.04
C ALA A 316 66.98 -54.08 -75.63
N ALA A 317 67.74 -55.17 -75.54
CA ALA A 317 68.86 -55.45 -76.42
C ALA A 317 69.24 -56.92 -76.31
N GLU A 318 69.28 -57.56 -77.47
CA GLU A 318 70.07 -58.74 -77.86
C GLU A 318 69.31 -60.06 -78.12
N TYR A 319 69.25 -60.31 -79.44
CA TYR A 319 69.04 -61.54 -80.22
C TYR A 319 67.60 -62.03 -80.48
#